data_AF-A0AAW7JTN0-F1
#
_entry.id   AF-A0AAW7JTN0-F1
#
_cell.length_a   1.000
_cell.length_b   1.000
_cell.length_c   1.000
_cell.angle_alpha   90.00
_cell.angle_beta   90.00
_cell.angle_gamma   90.00
#
_symmetry.space_group_name_H-M   'P 1'
#
loop_
_entity.id
_entity.type
_entity.pdbx_description
1 polymer ?
#
loop_
_entity_poly.entity_id
_entity_poly.type
_entity_poly.pdbx_seq_one_letter_code
_entity_poly.pdbx_strand_id
1 'polypeptide(L)'
;MGSVYGVIAGHALLALCAALYLTWWAIFFRPKARPSGLIRGVGVACIAGAAATGLGGVGAAGWDIARIAGTHSTSGWKFLIAAVLAHAVLALSTRCFFERPVTSELLLIVAWCVFELWCIATLSKADMLAEPWPTILSGAVLVFSAINLVCYVLYYRLPPVPAFIDGTAPLVLAGIAAVMMVAALL
;
A
#
# COMPACT_ATOMS: atom_id res chain seq x y z
N MET A 1 -25.69 7.48 -8.27
CA MET A 1 -24.76 7.81 -7.16
C MET A 1 -23.90 6.60 -6.92
N GLY A 2 -22.57 6.70 -7.07
CA GLY A 2 -21.67 5.62 -6.68
C GLY A 2 -21.72 5.46 -5.16
N SER A 3 -21.92 4.24 -4.68
CA SER A 3 -21.82 3.94 -3.24
C SER A 3 -20.34 4.01 -2.84
N VAL A 4 -20.03 4.52 -1.65
CA VAL A 4 -18.67 4.54 -1.10
C VAL A 4 -18.34 3.27 -0.30
N TYR A 5 -19.31 2.37 -0.12
CA TYR A 5 -19.16 1.18 0.71
C TYR A 5 -18.07 0.23 0.21
N GLY A 6 -17.84 0.11 -1.10
CA GLY A 6 -16.74 -0.70 -1.64
C GLY A 6 -15.38 -0.07 -1.40
N VAL A 7 -15.29 1.25 -1.28
CA VAL A 7 -14.07 1.95 -0.85
C VAL A 7 -13.80 1.67 0.62
N ILE A 8 -14.81 1.79 1.50
CA ILE A 8 -14.68 1.49 2.92
C ILE A 8 -14.28 0.02 3.15
N ALA A 9 -15.04 -0.91 2.55
CA ALA A 9 -14.76 -2.34 2.65
C ALA A 9 -13.39 -2.68 2.04
N GLY A 10 -13.04 -2.06 0.92
CA GLY A 10 -11.76 -2.24 0.27
C GLY A 10 -10.58 -1.84 1.16
N HIS A 11 -10.65 -0.67 1.80
CA HIS A 11 -9.60 -0.23 2.72
C HIS A 11 -9.59 -1.02 4.04
N ALA A 12 -10.74 -1.49 4.53
CA ALA A 12 -10.78 -2.43 5.66
C ALA A 12 -10.05 -3.75 5.32
N LEU A 13 -10.23 -4.26 4.10
CA LEU A 13 -9.49 -5.43 3.60
C LEU A 13 -7.99 -5.14 3.43
N LEU A 14 -7.61 -3.93 2.99
CA LEU A 14 -6.21 -3.52 2.92
C LEU A 14 -5.55 -3.41 4.30
N ALA A 15 -6.28 -2.91 5.31
CA ALA A 15 -5.81 -2.91 6.70
C ALA A 15 -5.61 -4.34 7.24
N LEU A 16 -6.54 -5.26 6.94
CA LEU A 16 -6.39 -6.68 7.26
C LEU A 16 -5.20 -7.31 6.53
N CYS A 17 -5.02 -6.98 5.24
CA CYS A 17 -3.87 -7.41 4.46
C CYS A 17 -2.55 -7.01 5.13
N ALA A 18 -2.42 -5.74 5.53
CA ALA A 18 -1.25 -5.24 6.23
C ALA A 18 -0.98 -6.01 7.54
N ALA A 19 -2.01 -6.27 8.35
CA ALA A 19 -1.86 -7.02 9.61
C ALA A 19 -1.46 -8.49 9.38
N LEU A 20 -2.05 -9.16 8.40
CA LEU A 20 -1.72 -10.54 8.03
C LEU A 20 -0.30 -10.61 7.46
N TYR A 21 0.08 -9.67 6.59
CA TYR A 21 1.43 -9.59 6.05
C TYR A 21 2.43 -9.37 7.18
N LEU A 22 2.18 -8.41 8.08
CA LEU A 22 3.07 -8.14 9.21
C LEU A 22 3.24 -9.37 10.12
N THR A 23 2.18 -10.16 10.30
CA THR A 23 2.25 -11.42 11.05
C THR A 23 3.14 -12.44 10.33
N TRP A 24 2.98 -12.60 9.01
CA TRP A 24 3.87 -13.45 8.20
C TRP A 24 5.34 -12.99 8.30
N TRP A 25 5.57 -11.68 8.19
CA TRP A 25 6.90 -11.08 8.32
C TRP A 25 7.53 -11.40 9.67
N ALA A 26 6.79 -11.20 10.75
CA ALA A 26 7.25 -11.48 12.12
C ALA A 26 7.58 -12.96 12.35
N ILE A 27 6.90 -13.88 11.66
CA ILE A 27 7.15 -15.33 11.77
C ILE A 27 8.41 -15.71 10.99
N PHE A 28 8.53 -15.30 9.73
CA PHE A 28 9.58 -15.82 8.82
C PHE A 28 10.87 -15.01 8.81
N PHE A 29 10.82 -13.70 9.04
CA PHE A 29 11.98 -12.81 8.90
C PHE A 29 12.61 -12.43 10.24
N ARG A 30 12.04 -12.87 11.37
CA ARG A 30 12.63 -12.60 12.68
C ARG A 30 14.03 -13.21 12.79
N PRO A 31 15.05 -12.44 13.20
CA PRO A 31 16.41 -12.95 13.29
C PRO A 31 16.50 -14.20 14.17
N LYS A 32 17.20 -15.23 13.66
CA LYS A 32 17.37 -16.55 14.30
C LYS A 32 16.10 -17.41 14.40
N ALA A 33 14.95 -16.95 13.91
CA ALA A 33 13.75 -17.78 13.86
C ALA A 33 13.91 -18.90 12.83
N ARG A 34 13.39 -20.08 13.16
CA ARG A 34 13.30 -21.24 12.25
C ARG A 34 11.89 -21.83 12.34
N PRO A 35 10.90 -21.22 11.68
CA PRO A 35 9.51 -21.64 11.79
C PRO A 35 9.33 -23.10 11.35
N SER A 36 8.69 -23.90 12.20
CA SER A 36 8.39 -25.31 11.93
C SER A 36 7.00 -25.67 12.45
N GLY A 37 6.48 -26.81 12.00
CA GLY A 37 5.17 -27.33 12.40
C GLY A 37 4.04 -26.31 12.25
N LEU A 38 3.24 -26.15 13.31
CA LEU A 38 2.08 -25.27 13.34
C LEU A 38 2.43 -23.80 13.06
N ILE A 39 3.54 -23.29 13.60
CA ILE A 39 3.94 -21.87 13.44
C ILE A 39 4.21 -21.55 11.96
N ARG A 40 4.87 -22.47 11.25
CA ARG A 40 5.07 -22.35 9.80
C ARG A 40 3.74 -22.37 9.05
N GLY A 41 2.81 -23.26 9.46
CA GLY A 41 1.47 -23.33 8.87
C GLY A 41 0.69 -22.02 9.02
N VAL A 42 0.70 -21.44 10.22
CA VAL A 42 0.07 -20.13 10.51
C VAL A 42 0.68 -19.04 9.62
N GLY A 43 2.00 -18.97 9.53
CA GLY A 43 2.65 -17.97 8.67
C GLY A 43 2.24 -18.12 7.20
N VAL A 44 2.20 -19.34 6.66
CA VAL A 44 1.75 -19.59 5.27
C VAL A 44 0.29 -19.16 5.07
N ALA A 45 -0.58 -19.46 6.03
CA ALA A 45 -1.97 -19.00 5.98
C ALA A 45 -2.07 -17.47 6.02
N CYS A 46 -1.24 -16.80 6.82
CA CYS A 46 -1.20 -15.34 6.89
C CYS A 46 -0.82 -14.70 5.55
N ILE A 47 0.23 -15.16 4.86
CA ILE A 47 0.60 -14.55 3.56
C ILE A 47 -0.42 -14.86 2.46
N ALA A 48 -1.02 -16.04 2.46
CA ALA A 48 -2.11 -16.36 1.54
C ALA A 48 -3.33 -15.48 1.79
N GLY A 49 -3.69 -15.28 3.07
CA GLY A 49 -4.76 -14.38 3.47
C GLY A 49 -4.45 -12.92 3.13
N ALA A 50 -3.20 -12.46 3.31
CA ALA A 50 -2.76 -11.13 2.92
C ALA A 50 -2.90 -10.92 1.40
N ALA A 51 -2.49 -11.88 0.58
CA ALA A 51 -2.68 -11.79 -0.87
C ALA A 51 -4.16 -11.72 -1.26
N ALA A 52 -5.00 -12.58 -0.68
CA ALA A 52 -6.44 -12.61 -0.97
C ALA A 52 -7.15 -11.31 -0.55
N THR A 53 -6.87 -10.83 0.66
CA THR A 53 -7.45 -9.58 1.20
C THR A 53 -6.88 -8.34 0.50
N GLY A 54 -5.61 -8.34 0.12
CA GLY A 54 -5.00 -7.26 -0.67
C GLY A 54 -5.62 -7.11 -2.05
N LEU A 55 -5.73 -8.22 -2.80
CA LEU A 55 -6.37 -8.23 -4.12
C LEU A 55 -7.87 -7.90 -4.03
N GLY A 56 -8.57 -8.47 -3.06
CA GLY A 56 -9.98 -8.16 -2.80
C GLY A 56 -10.19 -6.70 -2.41
N GLY A 57 -9.29 -6.13 -1.61
CA GLY A 57 -9.32 -4.74 -1.17
C GLY A 57 -9.13 -3.75 -2.31
N VAL A 58 -8.08 -3.94 -3.12
CA VAL A 58 -7.85 -3.14 -4.34
C VAL A 58 -9.01 -3.30 -5.33
N GLY A 59 -9.52 -4.53 -5.51
CA GLY A 59 -10.64 -4.80 -6.41
C GLY A 59 -11.92 -4.08 -5.99
N ALA A 60 -12.30 -4.17 -4.71
CA ALA A 60 -13.50 -3.53 -4.17
C ALA A 60 -13.41 -2.00 -4.22
N ALA A 61 -12.31 -1.43 -3.72
CA ALA A 61 -12.12 0.02 -3.74
C ALA A 61 -11.97 0.55 -5.18
N GLY A 62 -11.18 -0.12 -6.01
CA GLY A 62 -10.94 0.28 -7.40
C GLY A 62 -12.21 0.24 -8.26
N TRP A 63 -13.12 -0.70 -8.01
CA TRP A 63 -14.40 -0.78 -8.70
C TRP A 63 -15.30 0.43 -8.43
N ASP A 64 -15.48 0.78 -7.15
CA ASP A 64 -16.30 1.94 -6.76
C ASP A 64 -15.63 3.26 -7.17
N ILE A 65 -14.31 3.38 -6.99
CA ILE A 65 -13.56 4.56 -7.44
C ILE A 65 -13.66 4.73 -8.97
N ALA A 66 -13.56 3.66 -9.76
CA ALA A 66 -13.71 3.77 -11.21
C ALA A 66 -15.11 4.27 -11.63
N ARG A 67 -16.16 3.84 -10.93
CA ARG A 67 -17.54 4.28 -11.17
C ARG A 67 -17.74 5.76 -10.80
N ILE A 68 -17.25 6.17 -9.64
CA ILE A 68 -17.30 7.58 -9.20
C ILE A 68 -16.47 8.45 -10.14
N ALA A 69 -15.29 7.98 -10.54
CA ALA A 69 -14.41 8.69 -11.47
C ALA A 69 -15.10 8.97 -12.82
N GLY A 70 -15.86 7.99 -13.33
CA GLY A 70 -16.64 8.13 -14.56
C GLY A 70 -17.72 9.21 -14.48
N THR A 71 -18.34 9.41 -13.31
CA THR A 71 -19.38 10.43 -13.11
C THR A 71 -18.82 11.81 -12.79
N HIS A 72 -17.63 11.90 -12.19
CA HIS A 72 -16.99 13.17 -11.78
C HIS A 72 -15.79 13.57 -12.66
N SER A 73 -15.62 12.91 -13.81
CA SER A 73 -14.59 13.19 -14.81
C SER A 73 -13.15 13.22 -14.24
N THR A 74 -12.84 12.32 -13.29
CA THR A 74 -11.45 12.02 -12.92
C THR A 74 -10.91 10.91 -13.81
N SER A 75 -9.71 11.11 -14.37
CA SER A 75 -9.17 10.18 -15.34
C SER A 75 -8.24 9.17 -14.67
N GLY A 76 -8.71 7.93 -14.48
CA GLY A 76 -7.87 6.82 -13.98
C GLY A 76 -6.66 6.55 -14.87
N TRP A 77 -6.77 6.78 -16.19
CA TRP A 77 -5.65 6.63 -17.13
C TRP A 77 -4.48 7.57 -16.82
N LYS A 78 -4.73 8.80 -16.36
CA LYS A 78 -3.65 9.72 -15.96
C LYS A 78 -2.85 9.16 -14.80
N PHE A 79 -3.54 8.58 -13.81
CA PHE A 79 -2.89 7.92 -12.67
C PHE A 79 -2.10 6.69 -13.12
N LEU A 80 -2.67 5.85 -14.00
CA LEU A 80 -1.93 4.69 -14.52
C LEU A 80 -0.65 5.09 -15.26
N ILE A 81 -0.71 6.09 -16.14
CA ILE A 81 0.47 6.61 -16.84
C ILE A 81 1.48 7.17 -15.85
N ALA A 82 1.02 7.93 -14.84
CA ALA A 82 1.89 8.43 -13.78
C ALA A 82 2.57 7.30 -13.00
N ALA A 83 1.86 6.21 -12.69
CA ALA A 83 2.43 5.02 -12.05
C ALA A 83 3.52 4.37 -12.91
N VAL A 84 3.26 4.18 -14.21
CA VAL A 84 4.25 3.59 -15.12
C VAL A 84 5.50 4.46 -15.22
N LEU A 85 5.33 5.77 -15.40
CA LEU A 85 6.43 6.72 -15.49
C LEU A 85 7.21 6.82 -14.18
N ALA A 86 6.52 6.96 -13.05
CA ALA A 86 7.15 7.01 -11.73
C ALA A 86 7.92 5.73 -11.42
N HIS A 87 7.35 4.56 -11.74
CA HIS A 87 8.05 3.28 -11.58
C HIS A 87 9.30 3.21 -12.44
N ALA A 88 9.23 3.60 -13.73
CA ALA A 88 10.38 3.59 -14.62
C ALA A 88 11.50 4.53 -14.13
N VAL A 89 11.16 5.75 -13.73
CA VAL A 89 12.11 6.74 -13.20
C VAL A 89 12.75 6.25 -11.91
N LEU A 90 11.95 5.75 -10.96
CA LEU A 90 12.46 5.25 -9.69
C LEU A 90 13.30 3.99 -9.90
N ALA A 91 12.89 3.05 -10.75
CA ALA A 91 13.63 1.83 -11.05
C ALA A 91 15.00 2.14 -11.65
N LEU A 92 15.06 3.08 -12.60
CA LEU A 92 16.31 3.57 -13.16
C LEU A 92 17.17 4.23 -12.09
N SER A 93 16.58 5.11 -11.28
CA SER A 93 17.29 5.85 -10.23
C SER A 93 17.86 4.93 -9.15
N THR A 94 17.06 3.97 -8.65
CA THR A 94 17.50 3.02 -7.62
C THR A 94 18.58 2.10 -8.13
N ARG A 95 18.54 1.74 -9.42
CA ARG A 95 19.58 0.94 -10.06
C ARG A 95 20.87 1.74 -10.26
N CYS A 96 20.78 2.95 -10.80
CA CYS A 96 21.94 3.77 -11.18
C CYS A 96 22.66 4.40 -9.99
N PHE A 97 21.92 4.89 -8.99
CA PHE A 97 22.50 5.64 -7.87
C PHE A 97 22.68 4.81 -6.59
N PHE A 98 21.91 3.73 -6.44
CA PHE A 98 21.90 2.94 -5.21
C PHE A 98 22.28 1.46 -5.42
N GLU A 99 22.61 1.07 -6.66
CA GLU A 99 23.00 -0.29 -7.05
C GLU A 99 21.97 -1.34 -6.61
N ARG A 100 20.70 -0.93 -6.52
CA ARG A 100 19.61 -1.75 -6.04
C ARG A 100 18.99 -2.52 -7.22
N PRO A 101 18.91 -3.86 -7.17
CA PRO A 101 18.12 -4.60 -8.15
C PRO A 101 16.64 -4.23 -8.03
N VAL A 102 15.96 -4.11 -9.16
CA VAL A 102 14.51 -3.81 -9.19
C VAL A 102 13.76 -5.06 -8.72
N THR A 103 12.96 -4.89 -7.67
CA THR A 103 12.13 -5.96 -7.08
C THR A 103 10.66 -5.59 -7.16
N SER A 104 9.77 -6.56 -6.87
CA SER A 104 8.33 -6.32 -6.79
C SER A 104 7.93 -5.30 -5.72
N GLU A 105 8.77 -5.05 -4.72
CA GLU A 105 8.49 -4.06 -3.67
C GLU A 105 8.39 -2.65 -4.24
N LEU A 106 9.24 -2.29 -5.23
CA LEU A 106 9.16 -0.98 -5.88
C LEU A 106 7.84 -0.81 -6.64
N LEU A 107 7.38 -1.87 -7.30
CA LEU A 107 6.09 -1.88 -7.97
C LEU A 107 4.96 -1.67 -6.96
N LEU A 108 4.99 -2.37 -5.83
CA LEU A 108 3.98 -2.23 -4.77
C LEU A 108 3.96 -0.81 -4.19
N ILE A 109 5.13 -0.22 -3.91
CA ILE A 109 5.23 1.16 -3.39
C ILE A 109 4.59 2.16 -4.35
N VAL A 110 4.94 2.08 -5.64
CA VAL A 110 4.44 3.02 -6.66
C VAL A 110 2.96 2.79 -6.94
N ALA A 111 2.55 1.53 -7.13
CA ALA A 111 1.15 1.19 -7.41
C ALA A 111 0.24 1.59 -6.25
N TRP A 112 0.65 1.33 -5.00
CA TRP A 112 -0.08 1.74 -3.82
C TRP A 112 -0.22 3.26 -3.72
N CYS A 113 0.90 4.00 -3.82
CA CYS A 113 0.90 5.46 -3.75
C CYS A 113 -0.05 6.09 -4.77
N VAL A 114 0.05 5.68 -6.02
CA VAL A 114 -0.78 6.21 -7.11
C VAL A 114 -2.24 5.81 -6.95
N PHE A 115 -2.52 4.58 -6.50
CA PHE A 115 -3.87 4.11 -6.24
C PHE A 115 -4.54 4.94 -5.14
N GLU A 116 -3.87 5.15 -4.00
CA GLU A 116 -4.39 5.97 -2.90
C GLU A 116 -4.62 7.43 -3.34
N LEU A 117 -3.67 8.04 -4.06
CA LEU A 117 -3.86 9.39 -4.60
C LEU A 117 -5.03 9.48 -5.58
N TRP A 118 -5.29 8.42 -6.36
CA TRP A 118 -6.45 8.36 -7.24
C TRP A 118 -7.76 8.24 -6.45
N CYS A 119 -7.78 7.41 -5.40
CA CYS A 119 -8.91 7.31 -4.47
C CYS A 119 -9.22 8.70 -3.88
N ILE A 120 -8.23 9.35 -3.27
CA ILE A 120 -8.38 10.66 -2.62
C ILE A 120 -8.86 11.71 -3.62
N ALA A 121 -8.20 11.84 -4.77
CA ALA A 121 -8.57 12.83 -5.77
C ALA A 121 -9.99 12.62 -6.31
N THR A 122 -10.41 11.37 -6.49
CA THR A 122 -11.75 11.03 -6.99
C THR A 122 -12.83 11.30 -5.94
N LEU A 123 -12.61 10.87 -4.70
CA LEU A 123 -13.54 11.10 -3.60
C LEU A 123 -13.68 12.59 -3.27
N SER A 124 -12.57 13.34 -3.32
CA SER A 124 -12.58 14.80 -3.09
C SER A 124 -13.37 15.53 -4.17
N LYS A 125 -13.21 15.15 -5.45
CA LYS A 125 -14.02 15.72 -6.54
C LYS A 125 -15.50 15.34 -6.50
N ALA A 126 -15.82 14.27 -5.77
CA ALA A 126 -17.18 13.83 -5.56
C ALA A 126 -17.80 14.38 -4.26
N ASP A 127 -17.09 15.29 -3.57
CA ASP A 127 -17.48 15.85 -2.26
C ASP A 127 -17.76 14.77 -1.20
N MET A 128 -17.08 13.61 -1.32
CA MET A 128 -17.21 12.47 -0.41
C MET A 128 -16.18 12.47 0.73
N LEU A 129 -15.20 13.36 0.68
CA LEU A 129 -14.24 13.59 1.76
C LEU A 129 -14.44 15.01 2.29
N ALA A 130 -14.82 15.13 3.56
CA ALA A 130 -14.91 16.42 4.22
C ALA A 130 -13.50 16.97 4.52
N GLU A 131 -13.33 18.29 4.46
CA GLU A 131 -12.11 18.92 5.00
C GLU A 131 -11.96 18.57 6.50
N PRO A 132 -10.72 18.30 6.99
CA PRO A 132 -9.42 18.45 6.33
C PRO A 132 -8.88 17.17 5.64
N TRP A 133 -9.71 16.13 5.46
CA TRP A 133 -9.25 14.79 5.09
C TRP A 133 -8.50 14.70 3.76
N PRO A 134 -8.91 15.36 2.66
CA PRO A 134 -8.18 15.30 1.39
C PRO A 134 -6.69 15.66 1.53
N THR A 135 -6.41 16.72 2.29
CA THR A 135 -5.06 17.24 2.52
C THR A 135 -4.26 16.30 3.42
N ILE A 136 -4.86 15.84 4.53
CA ILE A 136 -4.20 14.93 5.48
C ILE A 136 -3.85 13.61 4.81
N LEU A 137 -4.79 12.99 4.08
CA LEU A 137 -4.58 11.71 3.41
C LEU A 137 -3.52 11.84 2.31
N SER A 138 -3.57 12.89 1.48
CA SER A 138 -2.58 13.10 0.43
C SER A 138 -1.17 13.28 1.02
N GLY A 139 -1.05 14.08 2.08
CA GLY A 139 0.21 14.27 2.80
C GLY A 139 0.74 12.96 3.39
N ALA A 140 -0.12 12.17 4.04
CA ALA A 140 0.24 10.88 4.62
C ALA A 140 0.73 9.90 3.54
N VAL A 141 0.02 9.77 2.42
CA VAL A 141 0.41 8.88 1.31
C VAL A 141 1.79 9.24 0.75
N LEU A 142 2.07 10.53 0.55
CA LEU A 142 3.37 10.99 0.04
C LEU A 142 4.50 10.74 1.05
N VAL A 143 4.28 11.07 2.33
CA VAL A 143 5.26 10.85 3.40
C VAL A 143 5.54 9.35 3.58
N PHE A 144 4.50 8.52 3.62
CA PHE A 144 4.65 7.08 3.80
C PHE A 144 5.33 6.44 2.59
N SER A 145 5.02 6.89 1.37
CA SER A 145 5.72 6.44 0.16
C SER A 145 7.21 6.79 0.19
N ALA A 146 7.56 7.99 0.68
CA ALA A 146 8.95 8.41 0.82
C ALA A 146 9.68 7.55 1.86
N ILE A 147 9.06 7.30 3.03
CA ILE A 147 9.62 6.39 4.04
C ILE A 147 9.81 4.99 3.44
N ASN A 148 8.82 4.47 2.72
CA ASN A 148 8.90 3.16 2.08
C ASN A 148 10.03 3.09 1.04
N LEU A 149 10.27 4.17 0.28
CA LEU A 149 11.41 4.26 -0.64
C LEU A 149 12.75 4.29 0.09
N VAL A 150 12.83 4.93 1.24
CA VAL A 150 14.04 4.92 2.08
C VAL A 150 14.29 3.51 2.61
N CYS A 151 13.28 2.86 3.20
CA CYS A 151 13.35 1.47 3.67
C CYS A 151 13.77 0.55 2.54
N TYR A 152 13.09 0.66 1.39
CA TYR A 152 13.42 -0.02 0.14
C TYR A 152 14.94 0.11 -0.10
N VAL A 153 15.46 1.32 -0.35
CA VAL A 153 16.88 1.53 -0.68
C VAL A 153 17.85 0.97 0.37
N LEU A 154 17.54 1.09 1.66
CA LEU A 154 18.43 0.70 2.75
C LEU A 154 18.41 -0.80 3.06
N TYR A 155 17.31 -1.50 2.78
CA TYR A 155 17.03 -2.84 3.29
C TYR A 155 18.21 -3.84 3.17
N TYR A 156 18.85 -3.93 2.00
CA TYR A 156 19.96 -4.87 1.79
C TYR A 156 21.32 -4.41 2.35
N ARG A 157 21.40 -3.17 2.84
CA ARG A 157 22.61 -2.61 3.47
C ARG A 157 22.56 -2.72 4.99
N LEU A 158 21.43 -3.14 5.56
CA LEU A 158 21.21 -3.22 6.99
C LEU A 158 21.62 -4.59 7.56
N PRO A 159 22.16 -4.63 8.79
CA PRO A 159 22.36 -5.90 9.48
C PRO A 159 21.01 -6.54 9.85
N PRO A 160 20.97 -7.84 10.24
CA PRO A 160 19.73 -8.60 10.30
C PRO A 160 18.61 -8.03 11.19
N VAL A 161 18.95 -7.45 12.35
CA VAL A 161 17.94 -6.88 13.27
C VAL A 161 17.37 -5.57 12.71
N PRO A 162 18.17 -4.58 12.30
CA PRO A 162 17.63 -3.39 11.62
C PRO A 162 16.87 -3.70 10.33
N ALA A 163 17.32 -4.64 9.49
CA ALA A 163 16.60 -5.05 8.29
C ALA A 163 15.21 -5.63 8.62
N PHE A 164 15.13 -6.45 9.68
CA PHE A 164 13.85 -6.98 10.16
C PHE A 164 12.89 -5.86 10.60
N ILE A 165 13.38 -4.84 11.30
CA ILE A 165 12.57 -3.69 11.73
C ILE A 165 12.16 -2.85 10.52
N ASP A 166 13.10 -2.57 9.62
CA ASP A 166 12.91 -1.78 8.41
C ASP A 166 11.78 -2.34 7.54
N GLY A 167 11.74 -3.66 7.34
CA GLY A 167 10.67 -4.30 6.56
C GLY A 167 9.28 -4.30 7.23
N THR A 168 9.17 -3.92 8.51
CA THR A 168 7.85 -3.73 9.15
C THR A 168 7.23 -2.37 8.83
N ALA A 169 8.06 -1.34 8.63
CA ALA A 169 7.57 0.03 8.46
C ALA A 169 6.62 0.18 7.27
N PRO A 170 6.90 -0.34 6.06
CA PRO A 170 5.97 -0.25 4.95
C PRO A 170 4.61 -0.89 5.21
N LEU A 171 4.58 -2.01 5.93
CA LEU A 171 3.35 -2.74 6.24
C LEU A 171 2.51 -1.96 7.25
N VAL A 172 3.13 -1.44 8.31
CA VAL A 172 2.45 -0.65 9.33
C VAL A 172 1.89 0.63 8.73
N LEU A 173 2.68 1.35 7.92
CA LEU A 173 2.25 2.61 7.31
C LEU A 173 1.11 2.41 6.31
N ALA A 174 1.16 1.36 5.49
CA ALA A 174 0.05 1.00 4.60
C ALA A 174 -1.23 0.66 5.38
N GLY A 175 -1.11 -0.07 6.49
CA GLY A 175 -2.23 -0.36 7.39
C GLY A 175 -2.83 0.90 8.03
N ILE A 176 -1.99 1.82 8.50
CA ILE A 176 -2.43 3.12 9.04
C ILE A 176 -3.18 3.93 7.99
N ALA A 177 -2.63 4.06 6.78
CA ALA A 177 -3.28 4.80 5.70
C ALA A 177 -4.65 4.21 5.34
N ALA A 178 -4.76 2.88 5.29
CA ALA A 178 -6.02 2.20 5.04
C ALA A 178 -7.06 2.49 6.14
N VAL A 179 -6.66 2.46 7.42
CA VAL A 179 -7.53 2.83 8.55
C VAL A 179 -7.92 4.31 8.49
N MET A 180 -7.00 5.19 8.12
CA MET A 180 -7.28 6.62 7.95
C MET A 180 -8.32 6.87 6.86
N MET A 181 -8.23 6.17 5.72
CA MET A 181 -9.22 6.26 4.65
C MET A 181 -10.60 5.79 5.12
N VAL A 182 -10.68 4.67 5.86
CA VAL A 182 -11.94 4.21 6.44
C VAL A 182 -12.51 5.27 7.38
N ALA A 183 -11.69 5.81 8.29
CA ALA A 183 -12.12 6.83 9.24
C ALA A 183 -12.58 8.13 8.57
N ALA A 184 -12.00 8.50 7.43
CA ALA A 184 -12.37 9.69 6.67
C ALA A 184 -13.72 9.57 5.95
N LEU A 185 -14.24 8.36 5.81
CA LEU A 185 -15.45 8.03 5.06
C LEU A 185 -16.64 7.61 5.95
N LEU A 186 -16.45 7.62 7.27
CA LEU A 186 -17.47 7.37 8.29
C LEU A 186 -17.90 8.67 8.96
#